data_AF-A0A2V7XGY2-F1
#
_entry.id   AF-A0A2V7XGY2-F1
#
_cell.length_a   1.000
_cell.length_b   1.000
_cell.length_c   1.000
_cell.angle_alpha   90.00
_cell.angle_beta   90.00
_cell.angle_gamma   90.00
#
_symmetry.space_group_name_H-M   'P 1'
#
loop_
_entity.id
_entity.type
_entity.pdbx_description
1 polymer ?
#
loop_
_entity_poly.entity_id
_entity_poly.type
_entity_poly.pdbx_seq_one_letter_code
_entity_poly.pdbx_strand_id
1 'polypeptide(L)'
;MISFETPPEIAKRLEFVRGVACQKMRPQARHYDEHEHEVPWDFINLMWDTALKTGQSFRSGTPRPDQGPSMVSTTLVHVIESLSWGDAGIYLCGPGAGLGGAAIEATGTKEQKERFLARYREGKPKWA
;
A
#
# COMPACT_ATOMS: atom_id res chain seq x y z
N MET A 1 -31.32 -1.81 -6.30
CA MET A 1 -30.92 -3.06 -5.60
C MET A 1 -29.52 -2.83 -5.06
N ILE A 2 -29.28 -3.09 -3.77
CA ILE A 2 -27.96 -2.95 -3.15
C ILE A 2 -27.21 -4.27 -3.35
N SER A 3 -25.94 -4.22 -3.75
CA SER A 3 -25.07 -5.40 -3.86
C SER A 3 -23.95 -5.33 -2.83
N PHE A 4 -23.62 -6.48 -2.25
CA PHE A 4 -22.48 -6.68 -1.33
C PHE A 4 -21.42 -7.59 -1.94
N GLU A 5 -21.54 -7.95 -3.22
CA GLU A 5 -20.52 -8.73 -3.91
C GLU A 5 -19.29 -7.87 -4.15
N THR A 6 -18.10 -8.46 -3.92
CA THR A 6 -16.85 -7.77 -4.21
C THR A 6 -16.71 -7.61 -5.74
N PRO A 7 -16.51 -6.39 -6.24
CA PRO A 7 -16.31 -6.17 -7.66
C PRO A 7 -15.11 -6.98 -8.21
N PRO A 8 -15.20 -7.53 -9.44
CA PRO A 8 -14.17 -8.42 -10.00
C PRO A 8 -12.75 -7.82 -10.02
N GLU A 9 -12.63 -6.52 -10.27
CA GLU A 9 -11.35 -5.82 -10.28
C GLU A 9 -10.73 -5.69 -8.88
N ILE A 10 -11.55 -5.56 -7.83
CA ILE A 10 -11.08 -5.61 -6.45
C ILE A 10 -10.66 -7.05 -6.14
N ALA A 11 -11.46 -8.05 -6.51
CA ALA A 11 -11.15 -9.45 -6.29
C ALA A 11 -9.79 -9.85 -6.91
N LYS A 12 -9.52 -9.45 -8.15
CA LYS A 12 -8.22 -9.68 -8.82
C LYS A 12 -7.05 -9.06 -8.06
N ARG A 13 -7.22 -7.84 -7.53
CA ARG A 13 -6.18 -7.20 -6.71
C ARG A 13 -5.98 -7.94 -5.39
N LEU A 14 -7.04 -8.45 -4.78
CA LEU A 14 -6.99 -9.17 -3.52
C LEU A 14 -6.27 -10.51 -3.63
N GLU A 15 -6.38 -11.22 -4.77
CA GLU A 15 -5.60 -12.46 -4.98
C GLU A 15 -4.10 -12.22 -4.81
N PHE A 16 -3.58 -11.16 -5.44
CA PHE A 16 -2.17 -10.79 -5.32
C PHE A 16 -1.80 -10.39 -3.89
N VAL A 17 -2.61 -9.53 -3.26
CA VAL A 17 -2.33 -9.04 -1.88
C VAL A 17 -2.39 -10.18 -0.86
N ARG A 18 -3.34 -11.10 -0.99
CA ARG A 18 -3.44 -12.30 -0.15
C ARG A 18 -2.23 -13.22 -0.35
N GLY A 19 -1.73 -13.34 -1.58
CA GLY A 19 -0.47 -14.05 -1.87
C GLY A 19 0.70 -13.48 -1.08
N VAL A 20 0.86 -12.16 -1.07
CA VAL A 20 1.89 -11.47 -0.27
C VAL A 20 1.67 -11.71 1.23
N ALA A 21 0.45 -11.54 1.73
CA ALA A 21 0.13 -11.72 3.14
C ALA A 21 0.45 -13.16 3.62
N CYS A 22 0.02 -14.18 2.85
CA CYS A 22 0.25 -15.58 3.18
C CYS A 22 1.73 -15.99 3.09
N GLN A 23 2.46 -15.52 2.07
CA GLN A 23 3.81 -16.02 1.77
C GLN A 23 4.93 -15.18 2.40
N LYS A 24 4.71 -13.88 2.60
CA LYS A 24 5.75 -12.93 3.02
C LYS A 24 5.54 -12.35 4.40
N MET A 25 4.29 -12.28 4.88
CA MET A 25 3.97 -11.65 6.18
C MET A 25 3.73 -12.72 7.26
N ARG A 26 2.71 -13.57 7.06
CA ARG A 26 2.29 -14.57 8.07
C ARG A 26 3.42 -15.45 8.62
N PRO A 27 4.33 -16.01 7.80
CA PRO A 27 5.39 -16.87 8.31
C PRO A 27 6.37 -16.16 9.24
N GLN A 28 6.48 -14.84 9.13
CA GLN A 28 7.42 -14.01 9.88
C GLN A 28 6.75 -13.25 11.03
N ALA A 29 5.41 -13.18 11.06
CA ALA A 29 4.64 -12.39 12.03
C ALA A 29 5.05 -12.69 13.48
N ARG A 30 5.10 -13.98 13.86
CA ARG A 30 5.50 -14.40 15.22
C ARG A 30 6.94 -14.01 15.56
N HIS A 31 7.85 -14.08 14.59
CA HIS A 31 9.25 -13.68 14.80
C HIS A 31 9.32 -12.19 15.19
N TYR A 32 8.71 -11.31 14.40
CA TYR A 32 8.74 -9.86 14.66
C TYR A 32 7.92 -9.45 15.88
N ASP A 33 6.92 -10.24 16.29
CA ASP A 33 6.19 -10.06 17.54
C ASP A 33 7.09 -10.34 18.77
N GLU A 34 7.91 -11.40 18.72
CA GLU A 34 8.85 -11.73 19.80
C GLU A 34 10.13 -10.86 19.77
N HIS A 35 10.52 -10.38 18.59
CA HIS A 35 11.69 -9.53 18.37
C HIS A 35 11.24 -8.09 18.14
N GLU A 36 10.62 -7.51 19.17
CA GLU A 36 10.20 -6.12 19.14
C GLU A 36 11.34 -5.21 18.67
N HIS A 37 11.01 -4.23 17.82
CA HIS A 37 11.94 -3.28 17.17
C HIS A 37 12.84 -3.83 16.06
N GLU A 38 12.81 -5.13 15.76
CA GLU A 38 13.46 -5.63 14.55
C GLU A 38 12.72 -5.12 13.31
N VAL A 39 13.46 -4.57 12.35
CA VAL A 39 12.88 -3.94 11.15
C VAL A 39 12.71 -4.99 10.05
N PRO A 40 11.49 -5.19 9.49
CA PRO A 40 11.24 -6.19 8.45
C PRO A 40 11.73 -5.74 7.07
N TRP A 41 13.06 -5.67 6.91
CA TRP A 41 13.70 -5.14 5.70
C TRP A 41 13.33 -5.88 4.42
N ASP A 42 13.13 -7.20 4.49
CA ASP A 42 12.71 -7.99 3.32
C ASP A 42 11.34 -7.55 2.80
N PHE A 43 10.40 -7.30 3.71
CA PHE A 43 9.09 -6.77 3.35
C PHE A 43 9.20 -5.33 2.84
N ILE A 44 9.94 -4.46 3.54
CA ILE A 44 10.14 -3.06 3.14
C ILE A 44 10.73 -2.95 1.73
N ASN A 45 11.78 -3.72 1.45
CA ASN A 45 12.46 -3.71 0.15
C ASN A 45 11.56 -4.26 -0.95
N LEU A 46 10.83 -5.35 -0.69
CA LEU A 46 9.84 -5.88 -1.62
C LEU A 46 8.79 -4.82 -2.02
N MET A 47 8.23 -4.12 -1.02
CA MET A 47 7.20 -3.11 -1.24
C MET A 47 7.76 -1.89 -1.98
N TRP A 48 8.98 -1.46 -1.64
CA TRP A 48 9.66 -0.34 -2.27
C TRP A 48 10.00 -0.63 -3.73
N ASP A 49 10.65 -1.76 -4.00
CA ASP A 49 11.05 -2.16 -5.35
C ASP A 49 9.84 -2.35 -6.25
N THR A 50 8.74 -2.90 -5.72
CA THR A 50 7.48 -3.02 -6.46
C THR A 50 6.94 -1.64 -6.83
N ALA A 51 6.95 -0.69 -5.87
CA ALA A 51 6.49 0.67 -6.12
C ALA A 51 7.35 1.40 -7.17
N LEU A 52 8.67 1.25 -7.13
CA LEU A 52 9.58 1.85 -8.12
C LEU A 52 9.39 1.25 -9.52
N LYS A 53 9.20 -0.08 -9.63
CA LYS A 53 9.05 -0.77 -10.91
C LYS A 53 7.70 -0.53 -11.57
N THR A 54 6.64 -0.44 -10.77
CA THR A 54 5.26 -0.35 -11.28
C THR A 54 4.70 1.08 -11.25
N GLY A 55 5.37 2.01 -10.56
CA GLY A 55 4.85 3.33 -10.26
C GLY A 55 3.64 3.31 -9.30
N GLN A 56 3.27 2.13 -8.77
CA GLN A 56 2.10 1.96 -7.92
C GLN A 56 2.50 1.42 -6.55
N SER A 57 2.06 2.10 -5.50
CA SER A 57 2.07 1.53 -4.16
C SER A 57 0.93 0.53 -4.03
N PHE A 58 1.13 -0.53 -3.24
CA PHE A 58 0.03 -1.34 -2.73
C PHE A 58 -1.05 -0.49 -2.04
N ARG A 59 -0.68 0.67 -1.49
CA ARG A 59 -1.56 1.66 -0.85
C ARG A 59 -2.04 2.77 -1.78
N SER A 60 -1.85 2.63 -3.08
CA SER A 60 -2.40 3.57 -4.08
C SER A 60 -3.66 2.98 -4.72
N GLY A 61 -4.64 3.82 -4.99
CA GLY A 61 -5.67 3.51 -5.98
C GLY A 61 -5.52 4.48 -7.14
N THR A 62 -5.59 3.98 -8.37
CA THR A 62 -5.62 4.80 -9.57
C THR A 62 -7.05 5.26 -9.84
N PRO A 63 -7.35 6.57 -9.79
CA PRO A 63 -8.63 7.09 -10.24
C PRO A 63 -8.82 6.76 -11.72
N ARG A 64 -10.01 6.30 -12.10
CA ARG A 64 -10.42 6.16 -13.51
C ARG A 64 -11.66 7.02 -13.75
N PRO A 65 -11.49 8.22 -14.33
CA PRO A 65 -12.57 9.18 -14.52
C PRO A 65 -13.69 8.69 -15.47
N ASP A 66 -13.41 7.67 -16.26
CA ASP A 66 -14.20 7.21 -17.40
C ASP A 66 -15.02 5.94 -17.13
N GLN A 67 -14.91 5.32 -15.95
CA GLN A 67 -15.52 4.01 -15.63
C GLN A 67 -16.51 4.05 -14.47
N GLY A 68 -17.25 5.15 -14.34
CA GLY A 68 -18.29 5.31 -13.30
C GLY A 68 -17.72 5.73 -11.93
N PRO A 69 -18.42 5.41 -10.83
CA PRO A 69 -18.00 5.82 -9.49
C PRO A 69 -16.61 5.31 -9.14
N SER A 70 -15.78 6.19 -8.55
CA SER A 70 -14.44 5.80 -8.12
C SER A 70 -14.50 4.70 -7.05
N MET A 71 -13.82 3.60 -7.30
CA MET A 71 -13.68 2.49 -6.35
C MET A 71 -12.34 2.53 -5.59
N VAL A 72 -11.62 3.64 -5.69
CA VAL A 72 -10.29 3.80 -5.06
C VAL A 72 -10.36 3.52 -3.56
N SER A 73 -11.30 4.15 -2.85
CA SER A 73 -11.43 3.98 -1.40
C SER A 73 -11.82 2.56 -1.02
N THR A 74 -12.82 1.98 -1.69
CA THR A 74 -13.26 0.59 -1.45
C THR A 74 -12.14 -0.41 -1.71
N THR A 75 -11.37 -0.20 -2.79
CA THR A 75 -10.20 -1.02 -3.10
C THR A 75 -9.16 -0.92 -1.98
N LEU A 76 -8.87 0.29 -1.50
CA LEU A 76 -7.91 0.51 -0.43
C LEU A 76 -8.34 -0.17 0.88
N VAL A 77 -9.62 -0.11 1.24
CA VAL A 77 -10.15 -0.80 2.44
C VAL A 77 -9.83 -2.29 2.39
N HIS A 78 -10.19 -2.98 1.29
CA HIS A 78 -9.96 -4.42 1.18
C HIS A 78 -8.47 -4.81 1.11
N VAL A 79 -7.65 -3.97 0.47
CA VAL A 79 -6.19 -4.19 0.43
C VAL A 79 -5.59 -4.05 1.84
N ILE A 80 -5.96 -3.00 2.58
CA ILE A 80 -5.46 -2.77 3.94
C ILE A 80 -5.94 -3.88 4.87
N GLU A 81 -7.20 -4.30 4.76
CA GLU A 81 -7.76 -5.44 5.50
C GLU A 81 -6.93 -6.71 5.26
N SER A 82 -6.65 -7.04 4.00
CA SER A 82 -5.89 -8.24 3.63
C SER A 82 -4.44 -8.20 4.12
N LEU A 83 -3.78 -7.04 4.06
CA LEU A 83 -2.43 -6.87 4.60
C LEU A 83 -2.42 -6.93 6.14
N SER A 84 -3.42 -6.32 6.79
CA SER A 84 -3.56 -6.34 8.25
C SER A 84 -3.83 -7.75 8.78
N TRP A 85 -4.55 -8.58 8.02
CA TRP A 85 -4.69 -10.01 8.32
C TRP A 85 -3.35 -10.75 8.25
N GLY A 86 -2.45 -10.32 7.37
CA GLY A 86 -1.10 -10.85 7.27
C GLY A 86 -0.30 -10.55 8.54
N ASP A 87 -0.11 -9.27 8.82
CA ASP A 87 0.40 -8.72 10.08
C ASP A 87 0.33 -7.18 10.01
N ALA A 88 -0.34 -6.55 10.96
CA ALA A 88 -0.52 -5.09 10.96
C ALA A 88 0.79 -4.33 11.25
N GLY A 89 1.67 -4.85 12.10
CA GLY A 89 2.96 -4.24 12.44
C GLY A 89 3.88 -4.20 11.23
N ILE A 90 4.08 -5.36 10.58
CA ILE A 90 4.86 -5.49 9.35
C ILE A 90 4.28 -4.60 8.25
N TYR A 91 2.95 -4.61 8.07
CA TYR A 91 2.29 -3.74 7.09
C TYR A 91 2.59 -2.25 7.34
N LEU A 92 2.49 -1.79 8.59
CA LEU A 92 2.70 -0.38 8.95
C LEU A 92 4.16 0.07 8.77
N CYS A 93 5.12 -0.85 8.79
CA CYS A 93 6.51 -0.57 8.40
C CYS A 93 6.67 -0.24 6.91
N GLY A 94 5.66 -0.47 6.07
CA GLY A 94 5.73 -0.25 4.63
C GLY A 94 6.18 1.17 4.25
N PRO A 95 7.14 1.33 3.32
CA PRO A 95 7.69 2.63 2.93
C PRO A 95 6.78 3.40 1.97
N GLY A 96 7.00 4.70 1.87
CA GLY A 96 6.30 5.61 0.98
C GLY A 96 5.73 6.83 1.69
N ALA A 97 5.01 7.66 0.93
CA ALA A 97 4.51 8.94 1.41
C ALA A 97 3.34 8.81 2.41
N GLY A 98 2.68 7.66 2.48
CA GLY A 98 1.62 7.38 3.46
C GLY A 98 0.47 8.39 3.42
N LEU A 99 -0.17 8.58 4.58
CA LEU A 99 -1.29 9.53 4.72
C LEU A 99 -0.85 10.99 4.58
N GLY A 100 0.36 11.34 5.04
CA GLY A 100 0.92 12.68 4.86
C GLY A 100 1.09 13.03 3.37
N GLY A 101 1.58 12.08 2.58
CA GLY A 101 1.67 12.21 1.13
C GLY A 101 0.31 12.31 0.45
N ALA A 102 -0.68 11.54 0.92
CA ALA A 102 -2.04 11.63 0.39
C ALA A 102 -2.66 13.03 0.63
N ALA A 103 -2.41 13.65 1.79
CA ALA A 103 -2.85 15.01 2.06
C ALA A 103 -2.19 16.02 1.10
N ILE A 104 -0.89 15.91 0.87
CA ILE A 104 -0.15 16.77 -0.08
C ILE A 104 -0.63 16.54 -1.52
N GLU A 105 -0.91 15.29 -1.91
CA GLU A 105 -1.45 14.97 -3.23
C GLU A 105 -2.86 15.56 -3.42
N ALA A 106 -3.67 15.59 -2.37
CA ALA A 106 -5.03 16.12 -2.43
C ALA A 106 -5.09 17.66 -2.46
N THR A 107 -4.23 18.36 -1.70
CA THR A 107 -4.36 19.81 -1.47
C THR A 107 -3.15 20.64 -1.89
N GLY A 108 -2.01 20.01 -2.16
CA GLY A 108 -0.76 20.72 -2.44
C GLY A 108 -0.72 21.38 -3.81
N THR A 109 0.01 22.50 -3.91
CA THR A 109 0.37 23.11 -5.20
C THR A 109 1.31 22.19 -5.99
N LYS A 110 1.52 22.46 -7.28
CA LYS A 110 2.44 21.68 -8.12
C LYS A 110 3.86 21.68 -7.52
N GLU A 111 4.30 22.83 -7.02
CA GLU A 111 5.62 23.02 -6.41
C GLU A 111 5.74 22.26 -5.08
N GLN A 112 4.67 22.22 -4.28
CA GLN A 112 4.64 21.46 -3.03
C GLN A 112 4.68 19.95 -3.30
N LYS A 113 3.90 19.48 -4.28
CA LYS A 113 3.91 18.07 -4.70
C LYS A 113 5.29 17.66 -5.18
N GLU A 114 5.93 18.45 -6.03
CA GLU A 114 7.29 18.17 -6.50
C GLU A 114 8.28 18.14 -5.33
N ARG A 115 8.28 19.18 -4.48
CA ARG A 115 9.20 19.30 -3.35
C ARG A 115 9.09 18.16 -2.35
N PHE A 116 7.87 17.72 -2.02
CA PHE A 116 7.64 16.77 -0.93
C PHE A 116 7.45 15.33 -1.39
N LEU A 117 6.98 15.09 -2.62
CA LEU A 117 6.64 13.74 -3.09
C LEU A 117 7.66 13.12 -4.06
N ALA A 118 8.49 13.93 -4.74
CA ALA A 118 9.46 13.41 -5.72
C ALA A 118 10.43 12.39 -5.10
N ARG A 119 10.84 12.62 -3.85
CA ARG A 119 11.75 11.73 -3.12
C ARG A 119 11.26 10.29 -2.96
N TYR A 120 9.95 10.03 -3.11
CA TYR A 120 9.40 8.67 -2.98
C TYR A 120 9.51 7.82 -4.26
N ARG A 121 10.12 8.37 -5.33
CA ARG A 121 10.22 7.72 -6.64
C ARG A 121 11.65 7.28 -6.99
N GLU A 122 12.58 7.38 -6.04
CA GLU A 122 14.00 7.12 -6.29
C GLU A 122 14.74 6.65 -5.03
N GLY A 123 15.89 5.99 -5.24
CA GLY A 123 16.82 5.61 -4.18
C GLY A 123 16.31 4.54 -3.23
N LYS A 124 16.77 4.59 -1.98
CA LYS A 124 16.43 3.64 -0.90
C LYS A 124 15.03 3.94 -0.31
N PRO A 125 14.40 2.96 0.38
CA PRO A 125 13.13 3.15 1.08
C PRO A 125 13.09 4.41 1.94
N LYS A 126 11.98 5.16 1.87
CA LYS A 126 11.75 6.40 2.63
C LYS A 126 10.37 6.41 3.25
N TRP A 127 10.22 7.11 4.38
CA TRP A 127 8.96 7.32 5.11
C TRP A 127 8.68 8.82 5.23
N ALA A 128 7.40 9.16 5.40
CA ALA A 128 6.92 10.52 5.64
C ALA A 128 7.19 11.00 7.06
#